data_AF-A0A067CCB7-F1
#
_entry.id   AF-A0A067CCB7-F1
#
_cell.length_a   1.000
_cell.length_b   1.000
_cell.length_c   1.000
_cell.angle_alpha   90.00
_cell.angle_beta   90.00
_cell.angle_gamma   90.00
#
_symmetry.space_group_name_H-M   'P 1'
#
loop_
_entity.id
_entity.type
_entity.pdbx_description
1 polymer ?
#
loop_
_entity_poly.entity_id
_entity_poly.type
_entity_poly.pdbx_seq_one_letter_code
_entity_poly.pdbx_strand_id
1 'polypeptide(L)'
;MLPARGLRLATAASPLVFVIGAKKKHRVELTNGEEIAVVFKVQCTESSRFRLQPSKGVVAANASVAVHIQLASHSMDEANCTFLVLSKAASSPDAIASGAWVKDDDVAKLYVNAEIRQEASNGGDVAPLPETEQPTSPDERRVVRLLVKNKSRKSSNRLSDDEVAYLRQCKAAVTPSRWHQWEMNALHARTSLQGEKKRRASSNASSSSASLALHEDDVASLLTSPRYGKSAHSVVTESEQASLCCEPVDSVDAEVYAPLLNVVPHRCRRQSACDDQGRSCMEPACLWARYMLDVCIQQLQHTVNVGRTIASSSDDASSAIARISKSAQEIVILHQTNPYFDDAFRADASTSRPWLGSTES
;
A
#
# COMPACT_ATOMS: atom_id res chain seq x y z
N MET A 1 32.32 7.24 23.75
CA MET A 1 31.53 8.10 22.83
C MET A 1 30.21 8.39 23.49
N LEU A 2 29.79 9.66 23.57
CA LEU A 2 28.46 10.01 24.05
C LEU A 2 27.44 9.67 22.95
N PRO A 3 26.25 9.15 23.28
CA PRO A 3 25.22 8.90 22.29
C PRO A 3 24.83 10.22 21.62
N ALA A 4 24.79 10.22 20.28
CA ALA A 4 24.41 11.40 19.51
C ALA A 4 23.03 11.90 19.96
N ARG A 5 22.89 13.20 20.25
CA ARG A 5 21.64 13.79 20.75
C ARG A 5 20.57 13.94 19.67
N GLY A 6 20.90 13.59 18.42
CA GLY A 6 19.97 13.55 17.29
C GLY A 6 19.52 14.95 16.83
N LEU A 7 18.65 14.98 15.83
CA LEU A 7 18.08 16.22 15.32
C LEU A 7 17.03 16.80 16.28
N ARG A 8 16.92 18.13 16.32
CA ARG A 8 15.91 18.87 17.09
C ARG A 8 14.91 19.54 16.15
N LEU A 9 13.68 19.74 16.60
CA LEU A 9 12.67 20.55 15.89
C LEU A 9 12.83 22.02 16.30
N ALA A 10 13.03 22.91 15.33
CA ALA A 10 13.24 24.33 15.63
C ALA A 10 11.96 24.98 16.20
N THR A 11 10.80 24.78 15.56
CA THR A 11 9.51 25.32 16.01
C THR A 11 8.39 24.70 15.18
N ALA A 12 7.97 23.48 15.50
CA ALA A 12 6.74 22.93 14.93
C ALA A 12 5.61 23.12 15.94
N ALA A 13 4.53 23.78 15.54
CA ALA A 13 3.26 23.68 16.24
C ALA A 13 2.84 22.19 16.20
N SER A 14 3.05 21.49 17.31
CA SER A 14 2.60 20.10 17.48
C SER A 14 1.26 20.14 18.22
N PRO A 15 0.19 19.53 17.68
CA PRO A 15 0.18 18.68 16.47
C PRO A 15 0.16 19.48 15.16
N LEU A 16 0.72 18.89 14.10
CA LEU A 16 0.56 19.40 12.73
C LEU A 16 -0.89 19.12 12.26
N VAL A 17 -1.67 20.16 12.03
CA VAL A 17 -3.07 20.02 11.60
C VAL A 17 -3.18 20.16 10.08
N PHE A 18 -3.58 19.07 9.42
CA PHE A 18 -3.88 19.00 7.99
C PHE A 18 -5.40 19.01 7.77
N VAL A 19 -5.86 19.72 6.75
CA VAL A 19 -7.29 19.79 6.41
C VAL A 19 -7.54 19.00 5.13
N ILE A 20 -8.54 18.12 5.13
CA ILE A 20 -8.94 17.33 3.96
C ILE A 20 -9.34 18.27 2.82
N GLY A 21 -8.84 18.01 1.61
CA GLY A 21 -9.04 18.87 0.45
C GLY A 21 -8.11 20.07 0.35
N ALA A 22 -7.50 20.51 1.47
CA ALA A 22 -6.54 21.60 1.45
C ALA A 22 -5.18 21.13 0.90
N LYS A 23 -4.64 21.83 -0.10
CA LYS A 23 -3.31 21.56 -0.67
C LYS A 23 -2.16 22.20 0.13
N LYS A 24 -2.38 22.51 1.42
CA LYS A 24 -1.41 23.21 2.27
C LYS A 24 -0.19 22.33 2.56
N LYS A 25 1.01 22.88 2.36
CA LYS A 25 2.28 22.26 2.75
C LYS A 25 2.66 22.75 4.14
N HIS A 26 2.93 21.82 5.06
CA HIS A 26 3.52 22.11 6.36
C HIS A 26 5.03 22.04 6.27
N ARG A 27 5.73 23.05 6.76
CA ARG A 27 7.20 23.10 6.82
C ARG A 27 7.65 22.72 8.22
N VAL A 28 8.45 21.67 8.32
CA VAL A 28 9.05 21.17 9.57
C VAL A 28 10.55 21.37 9.48
N GLU A 29 11.12 22.16 10.38
CA GLU A 29 12.55 22.45 10.37
C GLU A 29 13.31 21.56 11.36
N LEU A 30 14.23 20.75 10.83
CA LEU A 30 15.11 19.87 11.59
C LEU A 30 16.47 20.55 11.74
N THR A 31 16.92 20.80 12.97
CA THR A 31 18.19 21.45 13.27
C THR A 31 19.16 20.44 13.86
N ASN A 32 20.36 20.39 13.29
CA ASN A 32 21.47 19.63 13.80
C ASN A 32 22.28 20.48 14.79
N GLY A 33 22.29 20.09 16.07
CA GLY A 33 23.10 20.75 17.11
C GLY A 33 24.44 20.06 17.36
N GLU A 34 24.83 19.11 16.52
CA GLU A 34 26.09 18.36 16.62
C GLU A 34 27.17 19.02 15.74
N GLU A 35 28.43 18.77 16.10
CA GLU A 35 29.62 19.21 15.35
C GLU A 35 29.89 18.36 14.10
N ILE A 36 29.14 17.28 13.90
CA ILE A 36 29.25 16.37 12.77
C ILE A 36 27.96 16.34 11.95
N ALA A 37 28.07 15.94 10.69
CA ALA A 37 26.90 15.75 9.84
C ALA A 37 26.02 14.60 10.33
N VAL A 38 24.70 14.75 10.17
CA VAL A 38 23.69 13.79 10.61
C VAL A 38 22.85 13.36 9.42
N VAL A 39 22.73 12.04 9.22
CA VAL A 39 21.81 11.47 8.22
C VAL A 39 20.45 11.30 8.88
N PHE A 40 19.38 11.63 8.16
CA PHE A 40 18.02 11.49 8.66
C PHE A 40 17.09 10.77 7.68
N LYS A 41 16.04 10.16 8.24
CA LYS A 41 14.94 9.53 7.53
C LYS A 41 13.64 9.81 8.25
N VAL A 42 12.63 10.25 7.51
CA VAL A 42 11.28 10.50 8.02
C VAL A 42 10.37 9.34 7.64
N GLN A 43 9.70 8.77 8.63
CA GLN A 43 8.68 7.74 8.47
C GLN A 43 7.34 8.26 8.99
N CYS A 44 6.24 7.65 8.56
CA CYS A 44 4.89 8.00 8.99
C CYS A 44 4.08 6.73 9.22
N THR A 45 3.20 6.74 10.23
CA THR A 45 2.25 5.64 10.49
C THR A 45 1.34 5.36 9.29
N GLU A 46 1.01 6.40 8.50
CA GLU A 46 0.10 6.35 7.34
C GLU A 46 0.78 6.96 6.11
N SER A 47 1.93 6.41 5.71
CA SER A 47 2.78 7.00 4.65
C SER A 47 2.10 7.22 3.29
N SER A 48 1.07 6.44 2.94
CA SER A 48 0.29 6.62 1.71
C SER A 48 -0.48 7.95 1.68
N ARG A 49 -0.80 8.50 2.86
CA ARG A 49 -1.59 9.74 2.99
C ARG A 49 -0.77 11.00 2.87
N PHE A 50 0.56 10.92 2.88
CA PHE A 50 1.41 12.11 2.93
C PHE A 50 2.49 12.09 1.85
N ARG A 51 2.79 13.26 1.31
CA ARG A 51 3.98 13.52 0.47
C ARG A 51 5.02 14.22 1.32
N LEU A 52 6.23 13.67 1.36
CA LEU A 52 7.36 14.16 2.17
C LEU A 52 8.49 14.63 1.25
N GLN A 53 8.98 15.85 1.44
CA GLN A 53 10.08 16.40 0.64
C GLN A 53 11.02 17.30 1.46
N PRO A 54 12.27 16.88 1.73
CA PRO A 54 12.82 15.53 1.52
C PRO A 54 12.32 14.52 2.56
N SER A 55 12.23 13.24 2.20
CA SER A 55 11.92 12.14 3.14
C SER A 55 13.16 11.51 3.79
N LYS A 56 14.33 11.75 3.20
CA LYS A 56 15.66 11.36 3.70
C LYS A 56 16.68 12.39 3.25
N GLY A 57 17.76 12.54 4.00
CA GLY A 57 18.83 13.45 3.61
C GLY A 57 19.94 13.53 4.65
N VAL A 58 20.81 14.52 4.47
CA VAL A 58 21.92 14.81 5.37
C VAL A 58 21.82 16.26 5.82
N VAL A 59 22.04 16.50 7.10
CA VAL A 59 22.11 17.83 7.70
C VAL A 59 23.55 18.06 8.14
N ALA A 60 24.19 19.10 7.61
CA ALA A 60 25.54 19.46 8.02
C ALA A 60 25.60 19.83 9.52
N ALA A 61 26.80 19.85 10.08
CA ALA A 61 27.02 20.31 11.46
C ALA A 61 26.46 21.73 11.64
N ASN A 62 25.75 21.96 12.75
CA ASN A 62 25.13 23.26 13.08
C ASN A 62 24.20 23.85 12.00
N ALA A 63 23.69 23.02 11.08
CA ALA A 63 22.79 23.44 10.02
C ALA A 63 21.34 23.01 10.29
N SER A 64 20.40 23.56 9.52
CA SER A 64 19.00 23.12 9.50
C SER A 64 18.56 22.66 8.11
N VAL A 65 17.53 21.81 8.07
CA VAL A 65 16.86 21.38 6.84
C VAL A 65 15.35 21.49 7.00
N ALA A 66 14.69 21.98 5.96
CA ALA A 66 13.24 22.07 5.91
C ALA A 66 12.63 20.83 5.24
N VAL A 67 11.83 20.08 5.99
CA VAL A 67 10.99 18.97 5.48
C VAL A 67 9.59 19.49 5.23
N HIS A 68 9.14 19.41 3.99
CA HIS A 68 7.78 19.75 3.58
C HIS A 68 6.90 18.50 3.64
N ILE A 69 5.78 18.62 4.35
CA ILE A 69 4.78 17.57 4.52
C ILE A 69 3.48 18.07 3.91
N GLN A 70 2.90 17.30 3.00
CA GLN A 70 1.64 17.63 2.35
C GLN A 70 0.69 16.45 2.43
N LEU A 71 -0.59 16.70 2.74
CA LEU A 71 -1.62 15.68 2.66
C LEU A 71 -1.87 15.31 1.19
N ALA A 72 -1.93 14.02 0.88
CA ALA A 72 -2.22 13.53 -0.45
C ALA A 72 -3.71 13.72 -0.79
N SER A 73 -4.00 14.08 -2.04
CA SER A 73 -5.36 14.43 -2.49
C SER A 73 -6.41 13.32 -2.36
N HIS A 74 -5.98 12.07 -2.22
CA HIS A 74 -6.87 10.92 -2.08
C HIS A 74 -7.20 10.58 -0.61
N SER A 75 -6.65 11.31 0.36
CA SER A 75 -6.97 11.12 1.78
C SER A 75 -8.31 11.77 2.09
N MET A 76 -9.34 10.94 2.36
CA MET A 76 -10.72 11.40 2.60
C MET A 76 -11.18 11.27 4.05
N ASP A 77 -10.40 10.62 4.91
CA ASP A 77 -10.80 10.33 6.28
C ASP A 77 -9.94 11.08 7.30
N GLU A 78 -10.59 11.53 8.36
CA GLU A 78 -9.92 12.04 9.55
C GLU A 78 -9.07 10.95 10.22
N ALA A 79 -7.89 11.34 10.70
CA ALA A 79 -6.99 10.42 11.37
C ALA A 79 -5.97 11.17 12.24
N ASN A 80 -5.53 10.50 13.31
CA ASN A 80 -4.34 10.87 14.05
C ASN A 80 -3.16 10.10 13.46
N CYS A 81 -2.08 10.81 13.15
CA CYS A 81 -0.88 10.25 12.54
C CYS A 81 0.35 10.67 13.34
N THR A 82 1.41 9.87 13.27
CA THR A 82 2.68 10.21 13.88
C THR A 82 3.79 10.07 12.84
N PHE A 83 4.58 11.13 12.70
CA PHE A 83 5.83 11.10 11.95
C PHE A 83 6.96 10.72 12.89
N LEU A 84 7.79 9.79 12.46
CA LEU A 84 9.00 9.35 13.15
C LEU A 84 10.21 9.82 12.35
N VAL A 85 10.95 10.77 12.91
CA VAL A 85 12.24 11.21 12.38
C VAL A 85 13.31 10.37 13.04
N LEU A 86 13.99 9.57 12.23
CA LEU A 86 15.17 8.81 12.60
C LEU A 86 16.39 9.61 12.21
N SER A 87 17.38 9.70 13.11
CA SER A 87 18.64 10.38 12.83
C SER A 87 19.82 9.63 13.42
N LYS A 88 20.97 9.70 12.73
CA LYS A 88 22.24 9.14 13.19
C LYS A 88 23.41 9.93 12.65
N ALA A 89 24.53 9.88 13.37
CA ALA A 89 25.79 10.47 12.91
C ALA A 89 26.20 9.87 11.54
N ALA A 90 26.70 10.71 10.64
CA ALA A 90 27.28 10.24 9.39
C ALA A 90 28.65 9.61 9.66
N SER A 91 28.76 8.29 9.58
CA SER A 91 29.97 7.54 9.89
C SER A 91 30.97 7.45 8.72
N SER A 92 30.55 7.73 7.48
CA SER A 92 31.41 7.71 6.30
C SER A 92 31.05 8.82 5.30
N PRO A 93 32.02 9.30 4.50
CA PRO A 93 31.75 10.23 3.40
C PRO A 93 30.77 9.66 2.36
N ASP A 94 30.78 8.33 2.14
CA ASP A 94 29.83 7.67 1.25
C ASP A 94 28.40 7.74 1.77
N ALA A 95 28.20 7.63 3.09
CA ALA A 95 26.88 7.81 3.70
C ALA A 95 26.38 9.25 3.53
N ILE A 96 27.29 10.23 3.49
CA ILE A 96 26.98 11.64 3.23
C ILE A 96 26.56 11.83 1.76
N ALA A 97 27.33 11.29 0.81
CA ALA A 97 27.06 11.45 -0.61
C ALA A 97 25.79 10.73 -1.08
N SER A 98 25.54 9.53 -0.55
CA SER A 98 24.41 8.68 -0.97
C SER A 98 23.14 8.89 -0.16
N GLY A 99 23.24 9.48 1.04
CA GLY A 99 22.17 9.43 2.05
C GLY A 99 21.77 7.99 2.39
N ALA A 100 22.68 7.02 2.24
CA ALA A 100 22.41 5.61 2.47
C ALA A 100 22.11 5.35 3.95
N TRP A 101 20.92 4.84 4.21
CA TRP A 101 20.48 4.46 5.54
C TRP A 101 20.92 3.02 5.85
N VAL A 102 22.07 2.85 6.48
CA VAL A 102 22.48 1.55 7.03
C VAL A 102 21.77 1.32 8.36
N LYS A 103 21.16 0.16 8.54
CA LYS A 103 20.52 -0.23 9.80
C LYS A 103 21.61 -0.42 10.84
N ASP A 104 21.64 0.46 11.83
CA ASP A 104 22.64 0.55 12.88
C ASP A 104 21.92 0.73 14.22
N ASP A 105 22.57 0.43 15.33
CA ASP A 105 21.93 0.40 16.66
C ASP A 105 21.80 1.80 17.28
N ASP A 106 22.68 2.75 16.90
CA ASP A 106 22.71 4.11 17.43
C ASP A 106 21.81 5.09 16.64
N VAL A 107 20.50 4.88 16.69
CA VAL A 107 19.51 5.73 16.01
C VAL A 107 18.70 6.54 17.02
N ALA A 108 18.84 7.88 16.95
CA ALA A 108 17.98 8.80 17.68
C ALA A 108 16.61 8.92 17.01
N LYS A 109 15.55 8.97 17.83
CA LYS A 109 14.15 8.97 17.39
C LYS A 109 13.44 10.23 17.89
N LEU A 110 12.73 10.88 16.98
CA LEU A 110 11.92 12.06 17.27
C LEU A 110 10.52 11.88 16.69
N TYR A 111 9.50 12.12 17.52
CA TYR A 111 8.10 11.91 17.16
C TYR A 111 7.41 13.26 16.95
N VAL A 112 6.70 13.40 15.83
CA VAL A 112 5.88 14.58 15.50
C VAL A 112 4.45 14.13 15.29
N ASN A 113 3.55 14.60 16.14
CA ASN A 113 2.13 14.28 16.03
C ASN A 113 1.47 15.13 14.94
N ALA A 114 0.53 14.52 14.24
CA ALA A 114 -0.25 15.14 13.19
C ALA A 114 -1.71 14.70 13.26
N GLU A 115 -2.59 15.59 12.85
CA GLU A 115 -4.02 15.37 12.82
C GLU A 115 -4.58 15.76 11.46
N ILE A 116 -5.37 14.89 10.85
CA ILE A 116 -6.12 15.16 9.63
C ILE A 116 -7.56 15.47 10.06
N ARG A 117 -8.03 16.69 9.78
CA ARG A 117 -9.38 17.15 10.08
C ARG A 117 -10.18 17.40 8.81
N GLN A 118 -11.49 17.22 8.88
CA GLN A 118 -12.37 17.78 7.88
C GLN A 118 -12.40 19.31 8.05
N GLU A 119 -12.50 20.04 6.95
CA GLU A 119 -12.74 21.48 7.04
C GLU A 119 -14.06 21.66 7.78
N ALA A 120 -14.02 22.30 8.95
CA ALA A 120 -15.24 22.67 9.64
C ALA A 120 -16.01 23.54 8.65
N SER A 121 -17.10 23.01 8.11
CA SER A 121 -18.03 23.82 7.33
C SER A 121 -18.38 24.98 8.23
N ASN A 122 -17.86 26.18 7.91
CA ASN A 122 -18.23 27.41 8.61
C ASN A 122 -19.73 27.58 8.37
N GLY A 123 -20.51 26.94 9.23
CA GLY A 123 -21.95 27.06 9.28
C GLY A 123 -22.22 28.48 9.69
N GLY A 124 -22.45 29.34 8.70
CA GLY A 124 -23.06 30.63 8.93
C GLY A 124 -24.37 30.39 9.69
N ASP A 125 -24.57 31.20 10.73
CA ASP A 125 -25.84 31.52 11.39
C ASP A 125 -27.05 30.76 10.82
N VAL A 126 -27.27 29.54 11.30
CA VAL A 126 -28.57 28.89 11.17
C VAL A 126 -29.34 29.18 12.45
N ALA A 127 -30.42 29.92 12.25
CA ALA A 127 -31.39 30.31 13.27
C ALA A 127 -31.83 29.12 14.15
N PRO A 128 -32.23 29.38 15.42
CA PRO A 128 -32.61 28.34 16.36
C PRO A 128 -33.87 27.63 15.86
N LEU A 129 -33.74 26.37 15.46
CA LEU A 129 -34.85 25.45 15.17
C LEU A 129 -35.00 24.45 16.33
N PRO A 130 -36.22 23.93 16.53
CA PRO A 130 -36.83 23.70 17.83
C PRO A 130 -36.28 22.46 18.53
N GLU A 131 -36.34 22.51 19.86
CA GLU A 131 -36.07 21.44 20.81
C GLU A 131 -36.70 20.12 20.35
N THR A 132 -35.91 19.31 19.64
CA THR A 132 -36.30 17.95 19.27
C THR A 132 -35.74 17.02 20.33
N GLU A 133 -36.67 16.49 21.12
CA GLU A 133 -36.62 15.30 21.97
C GLU A 133 -35.24 14.82 22.46
N GLN A 134 -35.08 14.86 23.79
CA GLN A 134 -33.91 14.42 24.54
C GLN A 134 -33.28 13.13 23.98
N PRO A 135 -31.93 13.10 23.83
CA PRO A 135 -31.23 11.97 23.27
C PRO A 135 -31.35 10.78 24.23
N THR A 136 -32.14 9.78 23.83
CA THR A 136 -32.10 8.45 24.43
C THR A 136 -30.66 7.99 24.51
N SER A 137 -30.25 7.50 25.67
CA SER A 137 -28.89 7.02 25.91
C SER A 137 -28.45 6.07 24.78
N PRO A 138 -27.20 6.20 24.29
CA PRO A 138 -26.72 5.41 23.16
C PRO A 138 -26.80 3.92 23.46
N ASP A 139 -27.41 3.14 22.56
CA ASP A 139 -27.52 1.69 22.66
C ASP A 139 -26.14 1.04 22.49
N GLU A 140 -25.53 0.72 23.64
CA GLU A 140 -24.22 0.08 23.73
C GLU A 140 -24.10 -1.19 22.87
N ARG A 141 -25.15 -2.02 22.82
CA ARG A 141 -25.10 -3.28 22.05
C ARG A 141 -25.00 -3.00 20.56
N ARG A 142 -25.71 -1.97 20.09
CA ARG A 142 -25.63 -1.53 18.70
C ARG A 142 -24.25 -0.95 18.38
N VAL A 143 -23.71 -0.09 19.24
CA VAL A 143 -22.37 0.50 19.05
C VAL A 143 -21.29 -0.57 18.97
N VAL A 144 -21.26 -1.52 19.91
CA VAL A 144 -20.27 -2.62 19.91
C VAL A 144 -20.40 -3.46 18.64
N ARG A 145 -21.61 -3.79 18.18
CA ARG A 145 -21.83 -4.54 16.93
C ARG A 145 -21.28 -3.79 15.71
N LEU A 146 -21.49 -2.48 15.63
CA LEU A 146 -20.97 -1.65 14.55
C LEU A 146 -19.44 -1.53 14.60
N LEU A 147 -18.84 -1.46 15.79
CA LEU A 147 -17.37 -1.47 15.95
C LEU A 147 -16.76 -2.81 15.49
N VAL A 148 -17.40 -3.95 15.80
CA VAL A 148 -16.99 -5.28 15.28
C VAL A 148 -17.07 -5.29 13.74
N LYS A 149 -18.14 -4.73 13.18
CA LYS A 149 -18.37 -4.63 11.73
C LYS A 149 -17.30 -3.76 11.05
N ASN A 150 -17.03 -2.56 11.56
CA ASN A 150 -16.08 -1.58 11.01
C ASN A 150 -14.67 -2.14 10.78
N LYS A 151 -14.15 -2.93 11.73
CA LYS A 151 -12.78 -3.48 11.61
C LYS A 151 -12.69 -4.69 10.68
N SER A 152 -13.80 -5.19 10.12
CA SER A 152 -13.79 -6.33 9.20
C SER A 152 -13.27 -5.92 7.82
N ARG A 153 -12.50 -6.81 7.17
CA ARG A 153 -12.04 -6.60 5.79
C ARG A 153 -13.05 -7.04 4.72
N LYS A 154 -14.15 -7.68 5.12
CA LYS A 154 -15.18 -8.16 4.19
C LYS A 154 -15.99 -6.98 3.66
N SER A 155 -16.19 -6.90 2.35
CA SER A 155 -17.03 -5.88 1.71
C SER A 155 -18.46 -5.86 2.26
N SER A 156 -19.03 -7.04 2.58
CA SER A 156 -20.34 -7.19 3.22
C SER A 156 -20.45 -6.52 4.60
N ASN A 157 -19.32 -6.22 5.23
CA ASN A 157 -19.25 -5.62 6.56
C ASN A 157 -18.80 -4.15 6.49
N ARG A 158 -18.81 -3.51 5.32
CA ARG A 158 -18.66 -2.05 5.27
C ARG A 158 -19.83 -1.38 6.00
N LEU A 159 -19.51 -0.35 6.78
CA LEU A 159 -20.53 0.47 7.42
C LEU A 159 -21.22 1.36 6.37
N SER A 160 -22.52 1.59 6.52
CA SER A 160 -23.19 2.66 5.78
C SER A 160 -22.84 4.04 6.36
N ASP A 161 -23.08 5.10 5.59
CA ASP A 161 -22.80 6.47 6.05
C ASP A 161 -23.59 6.82 7.32
N ASP A 162 -24.84 6.37 7.42
CA ASP A 162 -25.67 6.53 8.63
C ASP A 162 -25.08 5.82 9.85
N GLU A 163 -24.53 4.61 9.66
CA GLU A 163 -23.87 3.87 10.75
C GLU A 163 -22.59 4.57 11.21
N VAL A 164 -21.84 5.17 10.28
CA VAL A 164 -20.64 5.96 10.60
C VAL A 164 -21.01 7.25 11.34
N ALA A 165 -22.04 7.97 10.86
CA ALA A 165 -22.56 9.16 11.51
C ALA A 165 -23.05 8.85 12.94
N TYR A 166 -23.78 7.74 13.11
CA TYR A 166 -24.22 7.26 14.42
C TYR A 166 -23.04 6.96 15.35
N LEU A 167 -22.00 6.26 14.88
CA LEU A 167 -20.81 6.01 15.71
C LEU A 167 -20.09 7.30 16.11
N ARG A 168 -20.00 8.29 15.22
CA ARG A 168 -19.42 9.61 15.53
C ARG A 168 -20.25 10.34 16.60
N GLN A 169 -21.57 10.33 16.46
CA GLN A 169 -22.49 10.93 17.44
C GLN A 169 -22.35 10.24 18.81
N CYS A 170 -22.36 8.91 18.86
CA CYS A 170 -22.17 8.17 20.11
C CYS A 170 -20.80 8.42 20.73
N LYS A 171 -19.74 8.52 19.92
CA LYS A 171 -18.38 8.83 20.41
C LYS A 171 -18.30 10.21 21.04
N ALA A 172 -18.98 11.21 20.46
CA ALA A 172 -19.03 12.56 21.01
C ALA A 172 -19.87 12.64 22.29
N ALA A 173 -20.92 11.82 22.40
CA ALA A 173 -21.85 11.82 23.54
C ALA A 173 -21.34 11.06 24.78
N VAL A 174 -20.22 10.32 24.66
CA VAL A 174 -19.77 9.37 25.69
C VAL A 174 -18.36 9.71 26.15
N THR A 175 -18.07 9.48 27.44
CA THR A 175 -16.73 9.71 27.98
C THR A 175 -15.69 8.81 27.30
N PRO A 176 -14.43 9.28 27.11
CA PRO A 176 -13.38 8.50 26.46
C PRO A 176 -13.17 7.10 27.07
N SER A 177 -13.24 6.98 28.40
CA SER A 177 -13.07 5.70 29.10
C SER A 177 -14.17 4.69 28.74
N ARG A 178 -15.41 5.14 28.62
CA ARG A 178 -16.54 4.27 28.24
C ARG A 178 -16.49 3.91 26.76
N TRP A 179 -16.08 4.83 25.88
CA TRP A 179 -15.83 4.52 24.48
C TRP A 179 -14.74 3.45 24.33
N HIS A 180 -13.63 3.59 25.07
CA HIS A 180 -12.56 2.60 25.07
C HIS A 180 -13.03 1.21 25.56
N GLN A 181 -13.90 1.16 26.57
CA GLN A 181 -14.52 -0.09 27.01
C GLN A 181 -15.33 -0.76 25.90
N TRP A 182 -16.08 0.01 25.10
CA TRP A 182 -16.81 -0.52 23.94
C TRP A 182 -15.89 -1.05 22.84
N GLU A 183 -14.76 -0.37 22.59
CA GLU A 183 -13.73 -0.85 21.66
C GLU A 183 -13.13 -2.18 22.11
N MET A 184 -12.84 -2.33 23.42
CA MET A 184 -12.36 -3.58 24.01
C MET A 184 -13.41 -4.70 23.90
N ASN A 185 -14.67 -4.42 24.21
CA ASN A 185 -15.77 -5.38 24.05
C ASN A 185 -15.91 -5.85 22.60
N ALA A 186 -15.81 -4.92 21.62
CA ALA A 186 -15.84 -5.24 20.20
C ALA A 186 -14.64 -6.12 19.79
N LEU A 187 -13.44 -5.85 20.32
CA LEU A 187 -12.26 -6.68 20.07
C LEU A 187 -12.46 -8.11 20.59
N HIS A 188 -12.93 -8.27 21.83
CA HIS A 188 -13.21 -9.59 22.41
C HIS A 188 -14.27 -10.35 21.63
N ALA A 189 -15.38 -9.70 21.25
CA ALA A 189 -16.44 -10.30 20.43
C ALA A 189 -15.88 -10.80 19.09
N ARG A 190 -15.00 -10.03 18.44
CA ARG A 190 -14.35 -10.44 17.20
C ARG A 190 -13.46 -11.66 17.39
N THR A 191 -12.62 -11.69 18.42
CA THR A 191 -11.74 -12.83 18.70
C THR A 191 -12.56 -14.09 18.94
N SER A 192 -13.68 -13.98 19.67
CA SER A 192 -14.62 -15.08 19.89
C SER A 192 -15.20 -15.61 18.58
N LEU A 193 -15.70 -14.73 17.69
CA LEU A 193 -16.23 -15.11 16.38
C LEU A 193 -15.18 -15.79 15.48
N GLN A 194 -13.93 -15.34 15.53
CA GLN A 194 -12.84 -15.96 14.79
C GLN A 194 -12.49 -17.35 15.32
N GLY A 195 -12.46 -17.51 16.65
CA GLY A 195 -12.26 -18.81 17.30
C GLY A 195 -13.39 -19.79 16.99
N GLU A 196 -14.64 -19.32 16.99
CA GLU A 196 -15.79 -20.16 16.60
C GLU A 196 -15.74 -20.57 15.12
N LYS A 197 -15.40 -19.64 14.22
CA LYS A 197 -15.21 -19.98 12.80
C LYS A 197 -14.12 -21.05 12.62
N LYS A 198 -13.01 -20.94 13.37
CA LYS A 198 -11.93 -21.94 13.33
C LYS A 198 -12.42 -23.30 13.82
N ARG A 199 -13.17 -23.35 14.93
CA ARG A 199 -13.76 -24.58 15.48
C ARG A 199 -14.72 -25.25 14.49
N ARG A 200 -15.56 -24.46 13.80
CA ARG A 200 -16.48 -24.98 12.77
C ARG A 200 -15.73 -25.52 11.54
N ALA A 201 -14.63 -24.87 11.15
CA ALA A 201 -13.80 -25.38 10.06
C ALA A 201 -13.12 -26.71 10.43
N SER A 202 -12.65 -26.86 11.67
CA SER A 202 -12.07 -28.13 12.14
C SER A 202 -13.08 -29.24 12.29
N SER A 203 -14.30 -28.95 12.79
CA SER A 203 -15.33 -29.99 12.93
C SER A 203 -15.79 -30.54 11.59
N ASN A 204 -15.91 -29.68 10.57
CA ASN A 204 -16.32 -30.12 9.24
C ASN A 204 -15.25 -30.95 8.51
N ALA A 205 -13.97 -30.70 8.79
CA ALA A 205 -12.87 -31.49 8.23
C ALA A 205 -12.85 -32.93 8.79
N SER A 206 -13.13 -33.11 10.08
CA SER A 206 -13.20 -34.43 10.71
C SER A 206 -14.40 -35.27 10.25
N SER A 207 -15.51 -34.65 9.86
CA SER A 207 -16.68 -35.36 9.35
C SER A 207 -16.56 -35.83 7.89
N SER A 208 -15.58 -35.32 7.13
CA SER A 208 -15.39 -35.68 5.70
C SER A 208 -14.35 -36.77 5.46
N SER A 209 -13.69 -37.29 6.51
CA SER A 209 -12.61 -38.29 6.39
C SER A 209 -13.02 -39.72 6.77
N ALA A 210 -14.32 -39.98 6.98
CA ALA A 210 -14.83 -41.30 7.42
C ALA A 210 -15.44 -42.15 6.29
N SER A 211 -15.09 -41.89 5.02
CA SER A 211 -15.64 -42.65 3.87
C SER A 211 -14.60 -42.91 2.77
N LEU A 212 -13.45 -43.47 3.13
CA LEU A 212 -12.60 -44.25 2.21
C LEU A 212 -11.87 -45.33 3.02
N ALA A 213 -12.61 -46.37 3.40
CA ALA A 213 -12.06 -47.68 3.68
C ALA A 213 -12.48 -48.60 2.50
N LEU A 214 -11.60 -49.53 2.12
CA LEU A 214 -11.59 -50.39 0.92
C LEU A 214 -10.96 -49.67 -0.29
N HIS A 215 -9.88 -50.13 -0.91
CA HIS A 215 -9.47 -51.51 -1.21
C HIS A 215 -7.92 -51.60 -1.25
N GLU A 216 -7.33 -52.53 -0.50
CA GLU A 216 -5.99 -53.04 -0.78
C GLU A 216 -6.10 -54.03 -1.95
N ASP A 217 -5.18 -53.90 -2.92
CA ASP A 217 -4.80 -54.83 -3.99
C ASP A 217 -4.67 -54.09 -5.33
N ASP A 218 -3.44 -53.68 -5.68
CA ASP A 218 -2.81 -54.14 -6.93
C ASP A 218 -1.36 -53.62 -7.08
N VAL A 219 -0.43 -54.58 -7.04
CA VAL A 219 0.61 -54.86 -8.04
C VAL A 219 1.57 -53.73 -8.46
N ALA A 220 2.76 -53.83 -7.88
CA ALA A 220 4.07 -54.01 -8.53
C ALA A 220 4.41 -53.37 -9.88
N SER A 221 5.69 -52.94 -9.94
CA SER A 221 6.55 -52.75 -11.12
C SER A 221 6.31 -51.49 -11.96
N LEU A 222 7.29 -50.58 -11.95
CA LEU A 222 8.40 -50.64 -12.92
C LEU A 222 9.53 -49.68 -12.53
N LEU A 223 10.73 -50.24 -12.56
CA LEU A 223 12.04 -49.62 -12.40
C LEU A 223 12.45 -48.85 -13.67
N THR A 224 13.60 -48.15 -13.55
CA THR A 224 14.52 -47.66 -14.61
C THR A 224 14.06 -46.48 -15.46
N SER A 225 14.83 -45.47 -15.90
CA SER A 225 16.23 -44.96 -15.82
C SER A 225 16.30 -43.83 -16.91
N PRO A 226 17.44 -43.22 -17.34
CA PRO A 226 18.41 -42.32 -16.70
C PRO A 226 18.61 -40.93 -17.39
N ARG A 227 19.32 -40.04 -16.69
CA ARG A 227 20.37 -39.06 -17.10
C ARG A 227 20.37 -38.40 -18.50
N TYR A 228 20.37 -37.06 -18.49
CA TYR A 228 21.10 -36.13 -19.38
C TYR A 228 21.38 -34.87 -18.53
N GLY A 229 22.48 -34.12 -18.55
CA GLY A 229 23.65 -33.99 -19.41
C GLY A 229 24.13 -32.55 -19.20
N LYS A 230 25.32 -32.37 -18.61
CA LYS A 230 25.95 -31.05 -18.35
C LYS A 230 26.30 -30.35 -19.67
N SER A 231 26.01 -29.05 -19.77
CA SER A 231 26.71 -28.17 -20.70
C SER A 231 27.03 -26.85 -20.01
N ALA A 232 28.32 -26.51 -19.99
CA ALA A 232 28.87 -25.27 -19.50
C ALA A 232 29.32 -24.45 -20.71
N HIS A 233 28.87 -23.21 -20.82
CA HIS A 233 29.51 -22.22 -21.68
C HIS A 233 29.60 -20.88 -20.97
N SER A 234 30.87 -20.53 -20.71
CA SER A 234 31.40 -19.22 -20.40
C SER A 234 31.14 -18.25 -21.55
N VAL A 235 30.65 -17.05 -21.25
CA VAL A 235 30.87 -15.85 -22.06
C VAL A 235 31.03 -14.65 -21.12
N VAL A 236 32.25 -14.13 -21.07
CA VAL A 236 32.59 -12.77 -20.67
C VAL A 236 32.28 -11.86 -21.85
N THR A 237 31.54 -10.77 -21.63
CA THR A 237 31.79 -9.50 -22.33
C THR A 237 31.41 -8.33 -21.43
N GLU A 238 32.35 -7.39 -21.39
CA GLU A 238 32.27 -6.06 -20.83
C GLU A 238 31.17 -5.24 -21.51
N SER A 239 30.47 -4.38 -20.76
CA SER A 239 30.00 -3.13 -21.32
C SER A 239 29.73 -2.13 -20.20
N GLU A 240 30.67 -1.19 -20.09
CA GLU A 240 30.49 0.09 -19.43
C GLU A 240 29.48 0.94 -20.21
N GLN A 241 28.72 1.78 -19.49
CA GLN A 241 27.82 2.86 -19.93
C GLN A 241 26.33 2.61 -19.65
N ALA A 242 25.87 3.20 -18.54
CA ALA A 242 24.58 3.91 -18.45
C ALA A 242 24.60 4.75 -17.17
N SER A 243 25.37 5.83 -17.21
CA SER A 243 25.21 6.98 -16.35
C SER A 243 24.23 7.94 -17.02
N LEU A 244 23.46 8.66 -16.22
CA LEU A 244 22.58 9.80 -16.54
C LEU A 244 21.16 9.47 -17.03
N CYS A 245 20.20 9.97 -16.24
CA CYS A 245 19.07 10.83 -16.66
C CYS A 245 17.79 10.47 -15.92
N CYS A 246 17.45 11.27 -14.89
CA CYS A 246 16.09 11.53 -14.44
C CYS A 246 16.08 12.89 -13.72
N GLU A 247 16.20 13.98 -14.48
CA GLU A 247 15.56 15.24 -14.09
C GLU A 247 14.05 15.11 -14.34
N PRO A 248 13.18 15.55 -13.42
CA PRO A 248 11.77 15.70 -13.73
C PRO A 248 11.57 17.02 -14.48
N VAL A 249 11.12 16.92 -15.73
CA VAL A 249 10.66 18.06 -16.55
C VAL A 249 9.54 18.80 -15.80
N ASP A 250 9.69 20.11 -15.76
CA ASP A 250 8.78 21.07 -15.16
C ASP A 250 7.34 21.02 -15.72
N SER A 251 6.45 21.40 -14.82
CA SER A 251 5.07 21.80 -15.04
C SER A 251 4.95 22.87 -16.11
N VAL A 252 4.19 22.60 -17.18
CA VAL A 252 3.60 23.67 -18.01
C VAL A 252 2.24 24.00 -17.41
N ASP A 253 2.11 25.25 -16.97
CA ASP A 253 0.85 25.85 -16.55
C ASP A 253 -0.19 25.78 -17.66
N ALA A 254 -1.40 25.34 -17.31
CA ALA A 254 -2.59 25.50 -18.13
C ALA A 254 -3.75 25.90 -17.21
N GLU A 255 -3.82 27.21 -16.93
CA GLU A 255 -5.06 27.84 -16.49
C GLU A 255 -5.98 28.10 -17.70
N VAL A 256 -7.28 28.10 -17.41
CA VAL A 256 -8.40 28.63 -18.21
C VAL A 256 -8.83 27.80 -19.42
N TYR A 257 -9.90 27.00 -19.26
CA TYR A 257 -11.16 27.12 -20.03
C TYR A 257 -12.18 26.04 -19.59
N ALA A 258 -13.38 26.49 -19.27
CA ALA A 258 -14.63 25.74 -19.36
C ALA A 258 -15.69 26.71 -19.94
N PRO A 259 -16.87 26.30 -20.45
CA PRO A 259 -17.47 24.96 -20.44
C PRO A 259 -18.20 24.55 -21.77
N LEU A 260 -18.91 23.40 -21.71
CA LEU A 260 -20.09 22.95 -22.50
C LEU A 260 -19.85 21.95 -23.66
N LEU A 261 -20.24 20.68 -23.47
CA LEU A 261 -21.47 20.06 -24.02
C LEU A 261 -21.46 18.52 -23.90
N ASN A 262 -22.68 17.99 -23.72
CA ASN A 262 -23.05 16.58 -23.62
C ASN A 262 -22.66 15.73 -24.84
N VAL A 263 -21.94 14.61 -24.66
CA VAL A 263 -22.03 13.44 -25.55
C VAL A 263 -21.87 12.14 -24.76
N VAL A 264 -22.73 11.19 -25.11
CA VAL A 264 -22.98 9.84 -24.57
C VAL A 264 -21.72 8.96 -24.51
N PRO A 265 -21.49 8.16 -23.44
CA PRO A 265 -20.42 7.17 -23.43
C PRO A 265 -20.92 5.86 -24.06
N HIS A 266 -20.18 5.27 -25.01
CA HIS A 266 -19.96 3.81 -25.12
C HIS A 266 -19.15 3.44 -26.37
N ARG A 267 -17.90 2.99 -26.18
CA ARG A 267 -17.38 1.64 -26.54
C ARG A 267 -15.88 1.70 -26.81
N CYS A 268 -15.11 1.11 -25.90
CA CYS A 268 -13.74 0.68 -26.19
C CYS A 268 -13.81 -0.64 -26.97
N ARG A 269 -13.59 -0.57 -28.29
CA ARG A 269 -13.36 -1.74 -29.15
C ARG A 269 -11.89 -1.65 -29.57
N ARG A 270 -11.06 -2.45 -28.90
CA ARG A 270 -9.58 -2.53 -28.98
C ARG A 270 -8.96 -2.12 -30.32
N GLN A 271 -7.82 -1.44 -30.20
CA GLN A 271 -6.66 -1.50 -31.10
C GLN A 271 -6.84 -0.98 -32.52
N SER A 272 -6.43 0.26 -32.74
CA SER A 272 -5.47 0.58 -33.81
C SER A 272 -4.87 1.94 -33.52
N ALA A 273 -3.54 2.01 -33.47
CA ALA A 273 -2.75 3.23 -33.31
C ALA A 273 -2.86 3.92 -31.94
N CYS A 274 -1.97 3.55 -31.03
CA CYS A 274 -1.50 4.46 -29.99
C CYS A 274 -0.67 5.56 -30.69
N ASP A 275 -1.33 6.48 -31.38
CA ASP A 275 -0.70 7.67 -31.92
C ASP A 275 -0.51 8.70 -30.78
N ASP A 276 0.76 8.81 -30.39
CA ASP A 276 1.51 10.05 -30.09
C ASP A 276 1.02 11.11 -29.10
N GLN A 277 0.00 10.86 -28.29
CA GLN A 277 -0.29 11.73 -27.14
C GLN A 277 -0.34 10.94 -25.84
N GLY A 278 0.76 11.03 -25.08
CA GLY A 278 1.07 10.32 -23.84
C GLY A 278 0.12 10.57 -22.66
N ARG A 279 -1.17 10.27 -22.83
CA ARG A 279 -2.10 10.14 -21.71
C ARG A 279 -2.01 8.72 -21.18
N SER A 280 -1.32 8.58 -20.04
CA SER A 280 -1.31 7.36 -19.23
C SER A 280 -2.74 6.85 -19.03
N CYS A 281 -3.06 5.68 -19.59
CA CYS A 281 -4.30 4.96 -19.31
C CYS A 281 -4.42 4.75 -17.78
N MET A 282 -5.36 5.44 -17.14
CA MET A 282 -5.64 5.31 -15.70
C MET A 282 -6.66 4.19 -15.41
N GLU A 283 -6.98 3.33 -16.39
CA GLU A 283 -7.84 2.19 -16.12
C GLU A 283 -7.17 1.27 -15.08
N PRO A 284 -7.93 0.70 -14.13
CA PRO A 284 -7.40 -0.19 -13.11
C PRO A 284 -6.57 -1.35 -13.66
N ALA A 285 -6.92 -1.86 -14.85
CA ALA A 285 -6.16 -2.90 -15.55
C ALA A 285 -4.79 -2.40 -16.03
N CYS A 286 -4.69 -1.16 -16.55
CA CYS A 286 -3.44 -0.52 -16.96
C CYS A 286 -2.51 -0.26 -15.77
N LEU A 287 -3.06 0.20 -14.64
CA LEU A 287 -2.30 0.40 -13.39
C LEU A 287 -1.78 -0.93 -12.82
N TRP A 288 -2.58 -1.98 -12.89
CA TRP A 288 -2.18 -3.29 -12.42
C TRP A 288 -1.12 -3.94 -13.32
N ALA A 289 -1.27 -3.85 -14.64
CA ALA A 289 -0.25 -4.30 -15.58
C ALA A 289 1.09 -3.58 -15.35
N ARG A 290 1.05 -2.26 -15.11
CA ARG A 290 2.25 -1.48 -14.77
C ARG A 290 2.88 -1.93 -13.45
N TYR A 291 2.07 -2.15 -12.41
CA TYR A 291 2.55 -2.69 -11.14
C TYR A 291 3.20 -4.08 -11.30
N MET A 292 2.57 -4.97 -12.07
CA MET A 292 3.12 -6.31 -12.33
C MET A 292 4.42 -6.25 -13.13
N LEU A 293 4.53 -5.33 -14.10
CA LEU A 293 5.77 -5.07 -14.82
C LEU A 293 6.87 -4.57 -13.88
N ASP A 294 6.57 -3.65 -12.97
CA ASP A 294 7.53 -3.15 -11.98
C ASP A 294 8.01 -4.26 -11.04
N VAL A 295 7.11 -5.15 -10.59
CA VAL A 295 7.47 -6.33 -9.79
C VAL A 295 8.38 -7.27 -10.57
N CYS A 296 8.06 -7.56 -11.84
CA CYS A 296 8.91 -8.39 -12.70
C CYS A 296 10.30 -7.77 -12.91
N ILE A 297 10.39 -6.46 -13.14
CA ILE A 297 11.65 -5.73 -13.31
C ILE A 297 12.49 -5.80 -12.03
N GLN A 298 11.89 -5.57 -10.86
CA GLN A 298 12.59 -5.67 -9.57
C GLN A 298 13.13 -7.08 -9.33
N GLN A 299 12.36 -8.11 -9.69
CA GLN A 299 12.78 -9.51 -9.53
C GLN A 299 13.88 -9.91 -10.51
N LEU A 300 13.86 -9.40 -11.75
CA LEU A 300 14.96 -9.55 -12.71
C LEU A 300 16.24 -8.87 -12.22
N GLN A 301 16.14 -7.64 -11.70
CA GLN A 301 17.28 -6.94 -11.13
C GLN A 301 17.87 -7.66 -9.91
N HIS A 302 17.01 -8.20 -9.02
CA HIS A 302 17.45 -9.03 -7.91
C HIS A 302 18.17 -10.30 -8.41
N THR A 303 17.64 -10.96 -9.44
CA THR A 303 18.23 -12.16 -10.03
C THR A 303 19.61 -11.88 -10.60
N VAL A 304 19.78 -10.76 -11.31
CA VAL A 304 21.09 -10.32 -11.83
C VAL A 304 22.08 -10.06 -10.69
N ASN A 305 21.65 -9.38 -9.62
CA ASN A 305 22.50 -9.11 -8.46
C ASN A 305 22.94 -10.41 -7.77
N VAL A 306 22.02 -11.37 -7.61
CA VAL A 306 22.33 -12.71 -7.08
C VAL A 306 23.31 -13.45 -7.99
N GLY A 307 23.13 -13.40 -9.31
CA GLY A 307 24.06 -14.02 -10.25
C GLY A 307 25.49 -13.49 -10.08
N ARG A 308 25.65 -12.18 -9.84
CA ARG A 308 26.97 -11.59 -9.52
C ARG A 308 27.51 -12.09 -8.18
N THR A 309 26.67 -12.23 -7.15
CA THR A 309 27.08 -12.79 -5.85
C THR A 309 27.50 -14.26 -5.96
N ILE A 310 26.79 -15.07 -6.74
CA ILE A 310 27.11 -16.47 -7.01
C ILE A 310 28.46 -16.60 -7.71
N ALA A 311 28.74 -15.72 -8.68
CA ALA A 311 30.03 -15.68 -9.37
C ALA A 311 31.21 -15.35 -8.42
N SER A 312 30.94 -14.67 -7.30
CA SER A 312 31.95 -14.31 -6.30
C SER A 312 32.07 -15.26 -5.10
N SER A 313 31.04 -16.05 -4.77
CA SER A 313 30.99 -16.94 -3.60
C SER A 313 30.06 -18.14 -3.86
N SER A 314 30.64 -19.34 -3.93
CA SER A 314 29.92 -20.59 -4.25
C SER A 314 29.00 -21.05 -3.11
N ASP A 315 29.35 -20.79 -1.85
CA ASP A 315 28.59 -21.29 -0.69
C ASP A 315 27.25 -20.56 -0.51
N ASP A 316 27.16 -19.31 -0.99
CA ASP A 316 25.93 -18.52 -0.94
C ASP A 316 24.95 -18.83 -2.08
N ALA A 317 25.39 -19.62 -3.07
CA ALA A 317 24.64 -19.81 -4.30
C ALA A 317 23.37 -20.62 -4.12
N SER A 318 23.42 -21.69 -3.32
CA SER A 318 22.26 -22.53 -3.04
C SER A 318 21.14 -21.76 -2.31
N SER A 319 21.52 -20.90 -1.35
CA SER A 319 20.57 -20.03 -0.61
C SER A 319 19.96 -18.97 -1.52
N ALA A 320 20.75 -18.41 -2.43
CA ALA A 320 20.27 -17.39 -3.36
C ALA A 320 19.35 -17.96 -4.46
N ILE A 321 19.67 -19.15 -4.99
CA ILE A 321 18.81 -19.89 -5.94
C ILE A 321 17.48 -20.27 -5.28
N ALA A 322 17.49 -20.72 -4.02
CA ALA A 322 16.26 -21.04 -3.28
C ALA A 322 15.34 -19.81 -3.12
N ARG A 323 15.92 -18.62 -2.89
CA ARG A 323 15.17 -17.36 -2.81
C ARG A 323 14.55 -16.97 -4.14
N ILE A 324 15.31 -17.07 -5.25
CA ILE A 324 14.78 -16.81 -6.59
C ILE A 324 13.64 -17.76 -6.94
N SER A 325 13.82 -19.06 -6.68
CA SER A 325 12.80 -20.08 -6.93
C SER A 325 11.50 -19.77 -6.17
N LYS A 326 11.61 -19.37 -4.90
CA LYS A 326 10.45 -18.96 -4.10
C LYS A 326 9.75 -17.72 -4.68
N SER A 327 10.49 -16.68 -5.05
CA SER A 327 9.89 -15.48 -5.64
C SER A 327 9.23 -15.76 -6.99
N ALA A 328 9.81 -16.63 -7.82
CA ALA A 328 9.18 -17.07 -9.06
C ALA A 328 7.86 -17.81 -8.82
N GLN A 329 7.82 -18.70 -7.83
CA GLN A 329 6.58 -19.39 -7.43
C GLN A 329 5.50 -18.40 -6.94
N GLU A 330 5.87 -17.38 -6.16
CA GLU A 330 4.93 -16.34 -5.71
C GLU A 330 4.33 -15.56 -6.90
N ILE A 331 5.13 -15.27 -7.94
CA ILE A 331 4.63 -14.63 -9.17
C ILE A 331 3.64 -15.54 -9.91
N VAL A 332 3.96 -16.84 -10.02
CA VAL A 332 3.06 -17.82 -10.66
C VAL A 332 1.73 -17.93 -9.90
N ILE A 333 1.77 -17.99 -8.57
CA ILE A 333 0.56 -18.00 -7.74
C ILE A 333 -0.23 -16.70 -7.92
N LEU A 334 0.44 -15.55 -7.93
CA LEU A 334 -0.21 -14.26 -8.18
C LEU A 334 -0.85 -14.21 -9.57
N HIS A 335 -0.24 -14.80 -10.59
CA HIS A 335 -0.83 -14.91 -11.91
C HIS A 335 -2.08 -15.81 -11.91
N GLN A 336 -1.98 -17.01 -11.32
CA GLN A 336 -3.07 -18.00 -11.28
C GLN A 336 -4.26 -17.59 -10.41
N THR A 337 -4.02 -16.83 -9.35
CA THR A 337 -5.07 -16.41 -8.41
C THR A 337 -5.71 -15.08 -8.78
N ASN A 338 -5.20 -14.41 -9.82
CA ASN A 338 -5.71 -13.11 -10.21
C ASN A 338 -6.82 -13.24 -11.27
N PRO A 339 -8.05 -12.77 -10.97
CA PRO A 339 -9.19 -12.86 -11.88
C PRO A 339 -9.03 -12.05 -13.18
N TYR A 340 -8.03 -11.17 -13.28
CA TYR A 340 -7.76 -10.37 -14.49
C TYR A 340 -6.87 -11.10 -15.52
N PHE A 341 -6.27 -12.24 -15.17
CA PHE A 341 -5.46 -13.06 -16.09
C PHE A 341 -6.17 -14.35 -16.54
N ASP A 342 -7.39 -14.62 -16.08
CA ASP A 342 -8.19 -15.71 -16.63
C ASP A 342 -8.63 -15.35 -18.06
N ASP A 343 -7.90 -15.88 -19.05
CA ASP A 343 -8.23 -15.83 -20.48
C ASP A 343 -9.58 -16.50 -20.80
N ALA A 344 -10.21 -17.16 -19.83
CA ALA A 344 -11.53 -17.79 -19.96
C ALA A 344 -12.68 -16.80 -20.26
N PHE A 345 -12.45 -15.49 -20.20
CA PHE A 345 -13.48 -14.48 -20.53
C PHE A 345 -13.68 -14.23 -22.03
N ARG A 346 -12.99 -14.94 -22.94
CA ARG A 346 -13.19 -14.79 -24.39
C ARG A 346 -13.10 -16.12 -25.15
N ALA A 347 -14.24 -16.79 -25.32
CA ALA A 347 -14.47 -17.62 -26.51
C ALA A 347 -15.94 -17.91 -26.86
N ASP A 348 -16.91 -17.80 -25.94
CA ASP A 348 -18.26 -18.31 -26.22
C ASP A 348 -19.32 -17.19 -26.37
N ALA A 349 -19.19 -16.36 -27.41
CA ALA A 349 -20.31 -15.54 -27.89
C ALA A 349 -20.10 -15.06 -29.35
N SER A 350 -19.78 -15.97 -30.26
CA SER A 350 -20.07 -15.77 -31.68
C SER A 350 -21.01 -16.85 -32.19
N THR A 351 -22.22 -16.89 -31.64
CA THR A 351 -23.36 -17.47 -32.37
C THR A 351 -23.65 -16.54 -33.55
N SER A 352 -23.04 -16.87 -34.68
CA SER A 352 -23.42 -16.40 -36.00
C SER A 352 -24.93 -16.61 -36.18
N ARG A 353 -25.70 -15.52 -36.18
CA ARG A 353 -27.06 -15.54 -36.71
C ARG A 353 -26.98 -15.82 -38.21
N PRO A 354 -27.67 -16.83 -38.75
CA PRO A 354 -27.79 -16.99 -40.19
C PRO A 354 -28.61 -15.80 -40.73
N TRP A 355 -28.07 -15.15 -41.75
CA TRP A 355 -28.77 -14.15 -42.52
C TRP A 355 -29.97 -14.81 -43.22
N LEU A 356 -31.18 -14.41 -42.84
CA LEU A 356 -32.40 -14.73 -43.58
C LEU A 356 -32.37 -13.93 -44.87
N GLY A 357 -32.28 -14.67 -45.98
CA GLY A 357 -32.29 -14.15 -47.33
C GLY A 357 -33.60 -13.44 -47.66
N SER A 358 -33.43 -12.42 -48.50
CA SER A 358 -34.46 -11.60 -49.11
C SER A 358 -35.55 -12.42 -49.82
N THR A 359 -36.78 -11.96 -49.64
CA THR A 359 -37.94 -12.33 -50.46
C THR A 359 -37.79 -11.75 -51.88
N GLU A 360 -37.87 -12.62 -52.88
CA GLU A 360 -38.27 -12.27 -54.25
C GLU A 360 -39.38 -13.22 -54.71
N SER A 361 -40.33 -12.64 -55.46
CA SER A 361 -41.53 -13.20 -56.11
C SER A 361 -42.83 -13.16 -55.30
#